data_AF-A0A1E3K747-F1
#
_entry.id   AF-A0A1E3K747-F1
#
_cell.length_a   1.000
_cell.length_b   1.000
_cell.length_c   1.000
_cell.angle_alpha   90.00
_cell.angle_beta   90.00
_cell.angle_gamma   90.00
#
_symmetry.space_group_name_H-M   'P 1'
#
loop_
_entity.id
_entity.type
_entity.pdbx_description
1 polymer ?
#
loop_
_entity_poly.entity_id
_entity_poly.type
_entity_poly.pdbx_seq_one_letter_code
_entity_poly.pdbx_strand_id
1 'polypeptide(L)'
;MRLNFSVHRSAIFNSFLGLLDIKLGAEIVLLFGLINKVAGLYGLITIVVGGTFPQLLYYAYSTGTLFAFLWGLKVVKSEKSAPALLLSHLYALDHAISTVFHYVFFYKYWYNTPHDGRRTINSQAQQDLINLALSRGEITEPVGGDSNRLDELRAALAEDIWAQEKGFAVWTLVAGWALKIYFILILYSYAAHLASSTYHTLPLTARGRATQIAHPDPSKSSDRTDPHTGGRAAAENDDDEELRKAQHATEEVGSAPAQTQGKGEGKGKGKGKAGGDEDDFSWD
;
A
#
# COMPACT_ATOMS: atom_id res chain seq x y z
N MET A 1 5.68 -47.40 -1.23
CA MET A 1 6.34 -46.47 -2.17
C MET A 1 5.77 -45.08 -1.90
N ARG A 2 6.50 -44.21 -1.19
CA ARG A 2 6.04 -42.83 -0.95
C ARG A 2 6.48 -41.98 -2.13
N LEU A 3 5.54 -41.62 -3.00
CA LEU A 3 5.79 -40.68 -4.09
C LEU A 3 5.96 -39.29 -3.46
N ASN A 4 7.21 -38.86 -3.30
CA ASN A 4 7.54 -37.48 -2.96
C ASN A 4 7.31 -36.62 -4.21
N PHE A 5 6.10 -36.09 -4.36
CA PHE A 5 5.86 -34.93 -5.22
C PHE A 5 6.50 -33.71 -4.56
N SER A 6 7.81 -33.55 -4.72
CA SER A 6 8.44 -32.24 -4.51
C SER A 6 8.05 -31.39 -5.72
N VAL A 7 6.88 -30.76 -5.65
CA VAL A 7 6.55 -29.65 -6.55
C VAL A 7 7.58 -28.58 -6.25
N HIS A 8 8.62 -28.49 -7.09
CA HIS A 8 9.55 -27.37 -7.07
C HIS A 8 8.72 -26.11 -7.25
N ARG A 9 8.50 -25.37 -6.17
CA ARG A 9 7.88 -24.05 -6.22
C ARG A 9 8.96 -23.12 -6.76
N SER A 10 9.09 -23.06 -8.07
CA SER A 10 9.97 -22.11 -8.73
C SER A 10 9.41 -20.71 -8.53
N ALA A 11 10.19 -19.84 -7.90
CA ALA A 11 9.86 -18.42 -7.86
C ALA A 11 9.92 -17.84 -9.28
N ILE A 12 8.97 -17.00 -9.62
CA ILE A 12 8.91 -16.34 -10.94
C ILE A 12 9.73 -15.05 -10.90
N PHE A 13 9.72 -14.36 -9.77
CA PHE A 13 10.38 -13.07 -9.57
C PHE A 13 11.40 -13.11 -8.43
N ASN A 14 12.59 -12.59 -8.70
CA ASN A 14 13.70 -12.45 -7.74
C ASN A 14 13.69 -11.10 -7.00
N SER A 15 12.86 -10.17 -7.44
CA SER A 15 12.85 -8.76 -7.00
C SER A 15 11.49 -8.13 -7.26
N PHE A 16 11.16 -7.07 -6.54
CA PHE A 16 9.99 -6.26 -6.80
C PHE A 16 10.33 -5.12 -7.78
N LEU A 17 9.63 -5.07 -8.92
CA LEU A 17 9.81 -4.11 -10.02
C LEU A 17 11.23 -4.11 -10.62
N GLY A 18 12.03 -5.15 -10.35
CA GLY A 18 13.45 -5.19 -10.76
C GLY A 18 14.39 -4.35 -9.90
N LEU A 19 13.86 -3.55 -8.96
CA LEU A 19 14.62 -2.51 -8.25
C LEU A 19 14.72 -2.78 -6.75
N LEU A 20 13.67 -3.36 -6.16
CA LEU A 20 13.54 -3.53 -4.72
C LEU A 20 13.66 -5.00 -4.32
N ASP A 21 14.11 -5.21 -3.08
CA ASP A 21 14.13 -6.53 -2.47
C ASP A 21 12.72 -7.15 -2.43
N ILE A 22 12.64 -8.47 -2.62
CA ILE A 22 11.37 -9.17 -2.74
C ILE A 22 10.55 -9.13 -1.44
N LYS A 23 11.21 -9.10 -0.27
CA LYS A 23 10.53 -8.95 1.02
C LYS A 23 9.96 -7.55 1.18
N LEU A 24 10.75 -6.52 0.86
CA LEU A 24 10.27 -5.14 0.85
C LEU A 24 9.07 -4.99 -0.11
N GLY A 25 9.13 -5.60 -1.28
CA GLY A 25 8.00 -5.67 -2.21
C GLY A 25 6.76 -6.32 -1.61
N ALA A 26 6.91 -7.46 -0.93
CA ALA A 26 5.80 -8.12 -0.23
C ALA A 26 5.20 -7.23 0.87
N GLU A 27 6.02 -6.47 1.61
CA GLU A 27 5.53 -5.50 2.60
C GLU A 27 4.76 -4.35 1.94
N ILE A 28 5.29 -3.77 0.85
CA ILE A 28 4.61 -2.71 0.08
C ILE A 28 3.26 -3.19 -0.46
N VAL A 29 3.20 -4.40 -1.01
CA VAL A 29 1.96 -5.02 -1.51
C VAL A 29 0.90 -5.10 -0.41
N LEU A 30 1.30 -5.53 0.78
CA LEU A 30 0.39 -5.64 1.92
C LEU A 30 -0.02 -4.27 2.45
N LEU A 31 0.88 -3.29 2.49
CA LEU A 31 0.57 -1.93 2.92
C LEU A 31 -0.42 -1.26 1.96
N PHE A 32 -0.22 -1.40 0.64
CA PHE A 32 -1.17 -0.91 -0.35
C PHE A 32 -2.54 -1.55 -0.19
N GLY A 33 -2.57 -2.88 0.02
CA GLY A 33 -3.81 -3.59 0.31
C GLY A 33 -4.45 -3.13 1.62
N LEU A 34 -3.67 -2.88 2.68
CA LEU A 34 -4.16 -2.38 3.96
C LEU A 34 -4.85 -1.03 3.83
N ILE A 35 -4.25 -0.07 3.11
CA ILE A 35 -4.86 1.23 2.80
C ILE A 35 -6.18 1.03 2.06
N ASN A 36 -6.21 0.13 1.08
CA ASN A 36 -7.44 -0.21 0.36
C ASN A 36 -8.51 -0.84 1.28
N LYS A 37 -8.12 -1.59 2.33
CA LYS A 37 -9.07 -2.15 3.31
C LYS A 37 -9.61 -1.09 4.26
N VAL A 38 -8.80 -0.11 4.66
CA VAL A 38 -9.24 1.03 5.50
C VAL A 38 -10.35 1.83 4.81
N ALA A 39 -10.32 1.99 3.48
CA ALA A 39 -11.42 2.58 2.73
C ALA A 39 -12.76 1.83 2.93
N GLY A 40 -12.71 0.50 3.11
CA GLY A 40 -13.89 -0.30 3.46
C GLY A 40 -14.48 0.03 4.83
N LEU A 41 -13.65 0.42 5.81
CA LEU A 41 -14.11 0.87 7.12
C LEU A 41 -14.92 2.15 7.00
N TYR A 42 -14.44 3.12 6.21
CA TYR A 42 -15.20 4.33 5.90
C TYR A 42 -16.49 4.02 5.14
N GLY A 43 -16.47 2.99 4.28
CA GLY A 43 -17.66 2.49 3.59
C GLY A 43 -18.79 2.02 4.51
N LEU A 44 -18.50 1.66 5.77
CA LEU A 44 -19.55 1.28 6.73
C LEU A 44 -20.51 2.44 7.07
N ILE A 45 -20.16 3.68 6.73
CA ILE A 45 -21.11 4.82 6.82
C ILE A 45 -22.40 4.57 6.02
N THR A 46 -22.37 3.69 5.01
CA THR A 46 -23.57 3.33 4.25
C THR A 46 -24.66 2.66 5.09
N ILE A 47 -24.33 2.13 6.27
CA ILE A 47 -25.33 1.64 7.23
C ILE A 47 -26.26 2.79 7.66
N VAL A 48 -25.70 4.00 7.80
CA VAL A 48 -26.43 5.20 8.24
C VAL A 48 -27.06 5.91 7.05
N VAL A 49 -26.38 5.97 5.91
CA VAL A 49 -26.80 6.76 4.74
C VAL A 49 -27.76 6.00 3.81
N GLY A 50 -27.90 4.68 3.98
CA GLY A 50 -28.82 3.86 3.17
C GLY A 50 -28.15 3.23 1.94
N GLY A 51 -27.11 2.43 2.15
CA GLY A 51 -26.48 1.63 1.10
C GLY A 51 -27.27 0.40 0.68
N THR A 52 -26.96 -0.12 -0.50
CA THR A 52 -27.50 -1.40 -0.97
C THR A 52 -26.87 -2.57 -0.22
N PHE A 53 -27.59 -3.69 -0.10
CA PHE A 53 -27.08 -4.90 0.56
C PHE A 53 -25.71 -5.38 0.03
N PRO A 54 -25.46 -5.44 -1.31
CA PRO A 54 -24.13 -5.82 -1.83
C PRO A 54 -23.00 -4.87 -1.41
N GLN A 55 -23.28 -3.56 -1.29
CA GLN A 55 -22.30 -2.59 -0.83
C GLN A 55 -21.95 -2.83 0.65
N LEU A 56 -22.97 -3.00 1.50
CA LEU A 56 -22.77 -3.30 2.91
C LEU A 56 -21.98 -4.60 3.11
N LEU A 57 -22.35 -5.66 2.38
CA LEU A 57 -21.66 -6.95 2.43
C LEU A 57 -20.19 -6.82 2.01
N TYR A 58 -19.91 -6.09 0.93
CA TYR A 58 -18.54 -5.84 0.49
C TYR A 58 -17.72 -5.07 1.52
N TYR A 59 -18.28 -4.02 2.13
CA TYR A 59 -17.59 -3.24 3.14
C TYR A 59 -17.35 -4.03 4.42
N ALA A 60 -18.34 -4.81 4.88
CA ALA A 60 -18.18 -5.71 6.01
C ALA A 60 -17.09 -6.77 5.75
N TYR A 61 -17.09 -7.39 4.56
CA TYR A 61 -16.04 -8.30 4.13
C TYR A 61 -14.66 -7.62 4.12
N SER A 62 -14.56 -6.45 3.50
CA SER A 62 -13.30 -5.69 3.41
C SER A 62 -12.76 -5.35 4.81
N THR A 63 -13.61 -4.86 5.71
CA THR A 63 -13.24 -4.59 7.11
C THR A 63 -12.80 -5.86 7.84
N GLY A 64 -13.47 -6.99 7.62
CA GLY A 64 -13.03 -8.28 8.18
C GLY A 64 -11.64 -8.69 7.69
N THR A 65 -11.38 -8.56 6.39
CA THR A 65 -10.09 -8.90 5.79
C THR A 65 -8.94 -7.98 6.21
N LEU A 66 -9.22 -6.79 6.76
CA LEU A 66 -8.21 -5.89 7.33
C LEU A 66 -7.30 -6.62 8.34
N PHE A 67 -7.88 -7.43 9.22
CA PHE A 67 -7.13 -8.18 10.23
C PHE A 67 -6.22 -9.24 9.59
N ALA A 68 -6.63 -9.84 8.47
CA ALA A 68 -5.80 -10.77 7.72
C ALA A 68 -4.58 -10.06 7.10
N PHE A 69 -4.74 -8.82 6.65
CA PHE A 69 -3.63 -8.00 6.16
C PHE A 69 -2.65 -7.61 7.27
N LEU A 70 -3.14 -7.21 8.45
CA LEU A 70 -2.30 -6.94 9.63
C LEU A 70 -1.51 -8.19 10.05
N TRP A 71 -2.17 -9.35 10.06
CA TRP A 71 -1.50 -10.63 10.28
C TRP A 71 -0.47 -10.94 9.19
N GLY A 72 -0.80 -10.66 7.93
CA GLY A 72 0.09 -10.83 6.78
C GLY A 72 1.41 -10.07 6.91
N LEU A 73 1.38 -8.83 7.43
CA LEU A 73 2.59 -8.05 7.68
C LEU A 73 3.51 -8.75 8.69
N LYS A 74 2.94 -9.33 9.75
CA LYS A 74 3.71 -10.14 10.72
C LYS A 74 4.28 -11.40 10.09
N VAL A 75 3.53 -12.04 9.20
CA VAL A 75 3.97 -13.24 8.46
C VAL A 75 5.17 -12.93 7.57
N VAL A 76 5.12 -11.85 6.79
CA VAL A 76 6.24 -11.45 5.91
C VAL A 76 7.50 -11.17 6.73
N LYS A 77 7.35 -10.48 7.87
CA LYS A 77 8.47 -10.23 8.80
C LYS A 77 9.07 -11.49 9.41
N SER A 78 8.28 -12.54 9.58
CA SER A 78 8.73 -13.80 10.21
C SER A 78 9.58 -14.69 9.30
N GLU A 79 9.61 -14.42 7.98
CA GLU A 79 10.39 -15.17 6.97
C GLU A 79 10.11 -16.69 6.98
N LYS A 80 8.90 -17.10 7.39
CA LYS A 80 8.49 -18.51 7.38
C LYS A 80 7.75 -18.86 6.09
N SER A 81 8.23 -19.86 5.37
CA SER A 81 7.67 -20.26 4.07
C SER A 81 6.20 -20.70 4.12
N ALA A 82 5.82 -21.60 5.03
CA ALA A 82 4.45 -22.12 5.07
C ALA A 82 3.39 -21.04 5.37
N PRO A 83 3.57 -20.17 6.39
CA PRO A 83 2.69 -19.01 6.60
C PRO A 83 2.68 -18.02 5.42
N ALA A 84 3.84 -17.75 4.80
CA ALA A 84 3.92 -16.86 3.64
C ALA A 84 3.15 -17.40 2.42
N LEU A 85 3.18 -18.73 2.22
CA LEU A 85 2.37 -19.36 1.20
C LEU A 85 0.87 -19.25 1.51
N LEU A 86 0.45 -19.51 2.75
CA LEU A 86 -0.94 -19.38 3.15
C LEU A 86 -1.43 -17.94 2.93
N LEU A 87 -0.62 -16.95 3.31
CA LEU A 87 -0.88 -15.55 3.03
C LEU A 87 -1.07 -15.28 1.53
N SER A 88 -0.24 -15.87 0.67
CA SER A 88 -0.36 -15.71 -0.79
C SER A 88 -1.69 -16.25 -1.32
N HIS A 89 -2.15 -17.40 -0.81
CA HIS A 89 -3.46 -17.95 -1.15
C HIS A 89 -4.60 -17.07 -0.65
N LEU A 90 -4.50 -16.57 0.59
CA LEU A 90 -5.52 -15.68 1.16
C LEU A 90 -5.62 -14.37 0.39
N TYR A 91 -4.49 -13.79 -0.02
CA TYR A 91 -4.46 -12.59 -0.86
C TYR A 91 -5.07 -12.86 -2.25
N ALA A 92 -4.75 -13.99 -2.87
CA ALA A 92 -5.32 -14.39 -4.16
C ALA A 92 -6.84 -14.61 -4.06
N LEU A 93 -7.31 -15.27 -3.00
CA LEU A 93 -8.72 -15.46 -2.71
C LEU A 93 -9.44 -14.12 -2.46
N ASP A 94 -8.82 -13.23 -1.69
CA ASP A 94 -9.33 -11.87 -1.45
C ASP A 94 -9.49 -11.09 -2.76
N HIS A 95 -8.53 -11.20 -3.66
CA HIS A 95 -8.60 -10.59 -4.98
C HIS A 95 -9.72 -11.19 -5.84
N ALA A 96 -9.90 -12.52 -5.82
CA ALA A 96 -10.98 -13.20 -6.54
C ALA A 96 -12.36 -12.77 -6.04
N ILE A 97 -12.57 -12.76 -4.72
CA ILE A 97 -13.82 -12.29 -4.10
C ILE A 97 -14.05 -10.82 -4.44
N SER A 98 -13.02 -9.98 -4.28
CA SER A 98 -13.10 -8.55 -4.63
C SER A 98 -13.45 -8.35 -6.10
N THR A 99 -12.95 -9.19 -7.01
CA THR A 99 -13.26 -9.13 -8.45
C THR A 99 -14.76 -9.35 -8.71
N VAL A 100 -15.41 -10.27 -7.98
CA VAL A 100 -16.86 -10.47 -8.08
C VAL A 100 -17.62 -9.20 -7.69
N PHE A 101 -17.25 -8.57 -6.58
CA PHE A 101 -17.89 -7.31 -6.15
C PHE A 101 -17.62 -6.15 -7.11
N HIS A 102 -16.40 -6.04 -7.66
CA HIS A 102 -16.09 -5.05 -8.68
C HIS A 102 -16.88 -5.30 -9.96
N TYR A 103 -17.11 -6.56 -10.33
CA TYR A 103 -17.96 -6.89 -11.47
C TYR A 103 -19.42 -6.49 -11.23
N VAL A 104 -19.97 -6.74 -10.05
CA VAL A 104 -21.32 -6.29 -9.68
C VAL A 104 -21.43 -4.76 -9.76
N PHE A 105 -20.42 -4.05 -9.23
CA PHE A 105 -20.33 -2.59 -9.32
C PHE A 105 -20.25 -2.13 -10.79
N PHE A 106 -19.35 -2.71 -11.57
CA PHE A 106 -19.17 -2.41 -12.99
C PHE A 106 -20.46 -2.64 -13.76
N TYR A 107 -21.11 -3.78 -13.58
CA TYR A 107 -22.38 -4.08 -14.26
C TYR A 107 -23.45 -3.04 -13.96
N LYS A 108 -23.63 -2.71 -12.67
CA LYS A 108 -24.61 -1.70 -12.25
C LYS A 108 -24.27 -0.32 -12.83
N TYR A 109 -23.04 0.13 -12.66
CA TYR A 109 -22.62 1.47 -13.06
C TYR A 109 -22.58 1.64 -14.58
N TRP A 110 -22.11 0.62 -15.30
CA TRP A 110 -21.90 0.71 -16.74
C TRP A 110 -23.19 0.55 -17.54
N TYR A 111 -24.06 -0.37 -17.12
CA TYR A 111 -25.25 -0.74 -17.91
C TYR A 111 -26.58 -0.29 -17.30
N ASN A 112 -26.68 -0.14 -15.98
CA ASN A 112 -27.96 0.19 -15.34
C ASN A 112 -28.08 1.66 -14.92
N THR A 113 -26.96 2.36 -14.77
CA THR A 113 -26.96 3.79 -14.41
C THR A 113 -27.00 4.64 -15.68
N PRO A 114 -27.99 5.54 -15.83
CA PRO A 114 -27.98 6.52 -16.91
C PRO A 114 -26.77 7.45 -16.80
N HIS A 115 -26.08 7.68 -17.91
CA HIS A 115 -24.94 8.60 -18.01
C HIS A 115 -25.39 10.00 -18.49
N ASP A 116 -26.52 10.47 -17.97
CA ASP A 116 -27.22 11.69 -18.41
C ASP A 116 -26.73 12.98 -17.71
N GLY A 117 -25.68 12.87 -16.90
CA GLY A 117 -25.07 13.98 -16.16
C GLY A 117 -25.94 14.55 -15.05
N ARG A 118 -27.04 13.87 -14.67
CA ARG A 118 -27.87 14.31 -13.55
C ARG A 118 -27.11 14.15 -12.23
N ARG A 119 -27.20 15.18 -11.38
CA ARG A 119 -26.69 15.11 -10.01
C ARG A 119 -27.67 14.30 -9.18
N THR A 120 -27.26 13.15 -8.67
CA THR A 120 -28.06 12.46 -7.66
C THR A 120 -27.91 13.20 -6.34
N ILE A 121 -29.01 13.70 -5.80
CA ILE A 121 -29.01 14.29 -4.47
C ILE A 121 -29.09 13.14 -3.46
N ASN A 122 -28.01 12.91 -2.72
CA ASN A 122 -27.87 11.73 -1.88
C ASN A 122 -28.18 12.01 -0.40
N SER A 123 -28.49 13.26 -0.02
CA SER A 123 -28.83 13.61 1.37
C SER A 123 -29.81 14.79 1.49
N GLN A 124 -30.54 14.83 2.60
CA GLN A 124 -31.43 15.94 2.96
C GLN A 124 -30.64 17.26 3.07
N ALA A 125 -29.43 17.22 3.65
CA ALA A 125 -28.56 18.38 3.75
C ALA A 125 -28.14 18.94 2.37
N GLN A 126 -27.91 18.08 1.37
CA GLN A 126 -27.65 18.54 -0.01
C GLN A 126 -28.91 19.19 -0.61
N GLN A 127 -30.10 18.66 -0.35
CA GLN A 127 -31.35 19.29 -0.76
C GLN A 127 -31.50 20.67 -0.11
N ASP A 128 -31.22 20.78 1.18
CA ASP A 128 -31.37 22.02 1.95
C ASP A 128 -30.38 23.09 1.48
N LEU A 129 -29.14 22.72 1.12
CA LEU A 129 -28.17 23.64 0.51
C LEU A 129 -28.63 24.14 -0.86
N ILE A 130 -29.20 23.26 -1.69
CA ILE A 130 -29.74 23.63 -3.00
C ILE A 130 -30.95 24.55 -2.82
N ASN A 131 -31.87 24.23 -1.92
CA ASN A 131 -33.03 25.05 -1.57
C ASN A 131 -32.62 26.42 -1.03
N LEU A 132 -31.57 26.48 -0.20
CA LEU A 132 -31.01 27.73 0.30
C LEU A 132 -30.44 28.58 -0.84
N ALA A 133 -29.65 27.98 -1.74
CA ALA A 133 -29.08 28.67 -2.88
C ALA A 133 -30.16 29.17 -3.87
N LEU A 134 -31.22 28.38 -4.08
CA LEU A 134 -32.43 28.78 -4.81
C LEU A 134 -33.12 29.98 -4.14
N SER A 135 -33.30 29.94 -2.81
CA SER A 135 -33.93 31.03 -2.06
C SER A 135 -33.13 32.34 -2.07
N ARG A 136 -31.80 32.25 -2.25
CA ARG A 136 -30.89 33.40 -2.39
C ARG A 136 -30.77 33.90 -3.83
N GLY A 137 -31.33 33.18 -4.80
CA GLY A 137 -31.20 33.50 -6.22
C GLY A 137 -29.79 33.24 -6.79
N GLU A 138 -28.94 32.49 -6.08
CA GLU A 138 -27.61 32.09 -6.55
C GLU A 138 -27.71 31.05 -7.67
N ILE A 139 -28.80 30.28 -7.68
CA ILE A 139 -29.12 29.28 -8.69
C ILE A 139 -30.56 29.52 -9.14
N THR A 140 -30.79 29.59 -10.44
CA THR A 140 -32.13 29.79 -11.00
C THR A 140 -32.75 28.43 -11.34
N GLU A 141 -33.97 28.18 -10.85
CA GLU A 141 -34.75 27.02 -11.28
C GLU A 141 -35.19 27.21 -12.74
N PRO A 142 -34.99 26.24 -13.64
CA PRO A 142 -35.40 26.37 -15.02
C PRO A 142 -36.94 26.34 -15.10
N VAL A 143 -37.57 27.50 -15.24
CA VAL A 143 -39.03 27.64 -15.27
C VAL A 143 -39.58 27.15 -16.61
N GLY A 144 -40.43 26.12 -16.55
CA GLY A 144 -41.46 25.70 -17.51
C GLY A 144 -41.24 26.00 -18.99
N GLY A 145 -40.69 25.03 -19.72
CA GLY A 145 -40.61 25.01 -21.19
C GLY A 145 -39.19 24.82 -21.69
N ASP A 146 -38.25 25.58 -21.13
CA ASP A 146 -36.82 25.47 -21.46
C ASP A 146 -36.12 24.36 -20.64
N SER A 147 -36.74 23.90 -19.55
CA SER A 147 -36.21 22.84 -18.68
C SER A 147 -36.01 21.50 -19.41
N ASN A 148 -36.97 21.09 -20.23
CA ASN A 148 -36.86 19.85 -21.01
C ASN A 148 -35.74 19.95 -22.07
N ARG A 149 -35.60 21.11 -22.70
CA ARG A 149 -34.54 21.37 -23.70
C ARG A 149 -33.16 21.44 -23.04
N LEU A 150 -33.05 22.10 -21.89
CA LEU A 150 -31.83 22.14 -21.07
C LEU A 150 -31.44 20.74 -20.56
N ASP A 151 -32.41 19.93 -20.17
CA ASP A 151 -32.20 18.54 -19.74
C ASP A 151 -31.72 17.65 -20.88
N GLU A 152 -32.29 17.81 -22.07
CA GLU A 152 -31.88 17.10 -23.28
C GLU A 152 -30.45 17.51 -23.71
N LEU A 153 -30.15 18.81 -23.69
CA LEU A 153 -28.80 19.33 -23.95
C LEU A 153 -27.78 18.81 -22.93
N ARG A 154 -28.14 18.75 -21.64
CA ARG A 154 -27.27 18.19 -20.60
C ARG A 154 -26.98 16.72 -20.87
N ALA A 155 -28.01 15.93 -21.15
CA ALA A 155 -27.87 14.51 -21.42
C ALA A 155 -26.99 14.26 -22.65
N ALA A 156 -27.18 15.03 -23.73
CA ALA A 156 -26.36 14.94 -24.94
C ALA A 156 -24.88 15.27 -24.68
N LEU A 157 -24.61 16.34 -23.91
CA LEU A 157 -23.23 16.70 -23.52
C LEU A 157 -22.59 15.65 -22.60
N ALA A 158 -23.36 15.12 -21.64
CA ALA A 158 -22.90 14.08 -20.73
C ALA A 158 -22.59 12.77 -21.46
N GLU A 159 -23.41 12.40 -22.46
CA GLU A 159 -23.16 11.24 -23.31
C GLU A 159 -21.91 11.40 -24.18
N ASP A 160 -21.65 12.59 -24.71
CA ASP A 160 -20.42 12.86 -25.48
C ASP A 160 -19.17 12.71 -24.60
N ILE A 161 -19.19 13.31 -23.39
CA ILE A 161 -18.10 13.15 -22.41
C ILE A 161 -17.93 11.67 -22.04
N TRP A 162 -19.02 10.98 -21.73
CA TRP A 162 -18.98 9.55 -21.42
C TRP A 162 -18.39 8.74 -22.56
N ALA A 163 -18.77 9.02 -23.81
CA ALA A 163 -18.26 8.32 -24.98
C ALA A 163 -16.74 8.49 -25.16
N GLN A 164 -16.21 9.67 -24.83
CA GLN A 164 -14.79 9.98 -24.90
C GLN A 164 -14.00 9.37 -23.73
N GLU A 165 -14.52 9.47 -22.50
CA GLU A 165 -13.78 9.10 -21.29
C GLU A 165 -13.88 7.61 -20.92
N LYS A 166 -14.93 6.91 -21.36
CA LYS A 166 -15.18 5.51 -20.99
C LYS A 166 -14.00 4.58 -21.32
N GLY A 167 -13.26 4.85 -22.40
CA GLY A 167 -12.10 4.05 -22.78
C GLY A 167 -10.97 4.15 -21.75
N PHE A 168 -10.67 5.36 -21.30
CA PHE A 168 -9.66 5.60 -20.25
C PHE A 168 -10.08 4.99 -18.91
N ALA A 169 -11.36 5.07 -18.57
CA ALA A 169 -11.91 4.44 -17.36
C ALA A 169 -11.72 2.91 -17.37
N VAL A 170 -12.10 2.24 -18.47
CA VAL A 170 -11.91 0.78 -18.62
C VAL A 170 -10.43 0.42 -18.53
N TRP A 171 -9.56 1.14 -19.23
CA TRP A 171 -8.12 0.87 -19.20
C TRP A 171 -7.58 0.97 -17.77
N THR A 172 -7.96 2.01 -17.03
CA THR A 172 -7.52 2.23 -15.65
C THR A 172 -7.97 1.09 -14.73
N LEU A 173 -9.21 0.62 -14.89
CA LEU A 173 -9.74 -0.52 -14.13
C LEU A 173 -8.98 -1.81 -14.44
N VAL A 174 -8.74 -2.11 -15.71
CA VAL A 174 -8.00 -3.31 -16.14
C VAL A 174 -6.54 -3.25 -15.70
N ALA A 175 -5.89 -2.09 -15.81
CA ALA A 175 -4.51 -1.90 -15.35
C ALA A 175 -4.38 -2.11 -13.84
N GLY A 176 -5.28 -1.52 -13.04
CA GLY A 176 -5.32 -1.72 -11.59
C GLY A 176 -5.63 -3.17 -11.20
N TRP A 177 -6.48 -3.85 -11.96
CA TRP A 177 -6.77 -5.27 -11.77
C TRP A 177 -5.55 -6.16 -12.08
N ALA A 178 -4.88 -5.94 -13.21
CA ALA A 178 -3.67 -6.67 -13.60
C ALA A 178 -2.50 -6.43 -12.64
N LEU A 179 -2.37 -5.21 -12.10
CA LEU A 179 -1.39 -4.89 -11.07
C LEU A 179 -1.55 -5.77 -9.82
N LYS A 180 -2.78 -6.05 -9.41
CA LYS A 180 -3.05 -6.96 -8.28
C LYS A 180 -2.68 -8.41 -8.57
N ILE A 181 -2.77 -8.86 -9.82
CA ILE A 181 -2.24 -10.17 -10.23
C ILE A 181 -0.73 -10.21 -10.06
N TYR A 182 -0.02 -9.17 -10.52
CA TYR A 182 1.42 -9.06 -10.29
C TYR A 182 1.76 -9.12 -8.79
N PHE A 183 1.00 -8.43 -7.93
CA PHE A 183 1.16 -8.49 -6.48
C PHE A 183 0.98 -9.91 -5.91
N ILE A 184 0.00 -10.67 -6.40
CA ILE A 184 -0.19 -12.09 -6.04
C ILE A 184 1.07 -12.89 -6.40
N LEU A 185 1.58 -12.72 -7.63
CA LEU A 185 2.77 -13.44 -8.08
C LEU A 185 4.02 -13.09 -7.28
N ILE A 186 4.15 -11.85 -6.82
CA ILE A 186 5.23 -11.41 -5.93
C ILE A 186 5.15 -12.14 -4.58
N LEU A 187 3.97 -12.23 -3.96
CA LEU A 187 3.78 -12.95 -2.70
C LEU A 187 4.11 -14.45 -2.85
N TYR A 188 3.67 -15.07 -3.95
CA TYR A 188 4.02 -16.45 -4.26
C TYR A 188 5.52 -16.64 -4.49
N SER A 189 6.17 -15.72 -5.20
CA SER A 189 7.62 -15.77 -5.45
C SER A 189 8.40 -15.61 -4.16
N TYR A 190 7.99 -14.71 -3.27
CA TYR A 190 8.56 -14.57 -1.93
C TYR A 190 8.43 -15.87 -1.13
N ALA A 191 7.23 -16.47 -1.08
CA ALA A 191 7.01 -17.74 -0.37
C ALA A 191 7.85 -18.90 -0.96
N ALA A 192 8.06 -18.91 -2.28
CA ALA A 192 8.89 -19.88 -2.98
C ALA A 192 10.39 -19.70 -2.68
N HIS A 193 10.89 -18.47 -2.62
CA HIS A 193 12.27 -18.19 -2.19
C HIS A 193 12.54 -18.61 -0.75
N LEU A 194 11.56 -18.42 0.15
CA LEU A 194 11.64 -18.93 1.52
C LEU A 194 11.57 -20.47 1.58
N ALA A 195 10.80 -21.12 0.70
CA ALA A 195 10.69 -22.58 0.65
C ALA A 195 11.99 -23.25 0.17
N SER A 196 12.69 -22.58 -0.75
CA SER A 196 13.93 -23.06 -1.36
C SER A 196 15.19 -22.58 -0.62
N SER A 197 15.05 -21.81 0.46
CA SER A 197 16.16 -21.16 1.19
C SER A 197 17.05 -20.25 0.31
N THR A 198 16.56 -19.82 -0.86
CA THR A 198 17.29 -18.96 -1.80
C THR A 198 17.08 -17.47 -1.54
N TYR A 199 16.19 -17.10 -0.62
CA TYR A 199 15.90 -15.69 -0.32
C TYR A 199 17.16 -14.90 0.07
N HIS A 200 18.03 -15.43 0.93
CA HIS A 200 19.22 -14.70 1.39
C HIS A 200 20.34 -14.59 0.35
N THR A 201 20.25 -15.33 -0.75
CA THR A 201 21.22 -15.29 -1.85
C THR A 201 20.81 -14.31 -2.96
N LEU A 202 19.64 -13.68 -2.84
CA LEU A 202 19.15 -12.71 -3.82
C LEU A 202 19.98 -11.43 -3.80
N PRO A 203 20.35 -10.87 -4.96
CA PRO A 203 21.31 -9.78 -5.06
C PRO A 203 20.84 -8.48 -4.39
N LEU A 204 19.53 -8.24 -4.34
CA LEU A 204 18.97 -7.01 -3.76
C LEU A 204 18.74 -7.07 -2.25
N THR A 205 18.75 -8.27 -1.66
CA THR A 205 18.64 -8.48 -0.21
C THR A 205 19.95 -8.07 0.47
N ALA A 206 19.90 -7.46 1.67
CA ALA A 206 21.08 -6.94 2.36
C ALA A 206 22.22 -7.97 2.51
N ARG A 207 21.88 -9.23 2.82
CA ARG A 207 22.85 -10.34 2.88
C ARG A 207 23.41 -10.73 1.51
N GLY A 208 22.61 -10.70 0.46
CA GLY A 208 23.07 -10.99 -0.89
C GLY A 208 24.01 -9.90 -1.41
N ARG A 209 23.73 -8.62 -1.14
CA ARG A 209 24.66 -7.52 -1.42
C ARG A 209 25.98 -7.69 -0.66
N ALA A 210 25.93 -7.97 0.64
CA ALA A 210 27.13 -8.20 1.44
C ALA A 210 27.95 -9.38 0.91
N THR A 211 27.29 -10.45 0.45
CA THR A 211 27.97 -11.62 -0.17
C THR A 211 28.60 -11.25 -1.51
N GLN A 212 27.95 -10.45 -2.34
CA GLN A 212 28.52 -9.97 -3.61
C GLN A 212 29.70 -9.02 -3.41
N ILE A 213 29.67 -8.18 -2.37
CA ILE A 213 30.78 -7.29 -2.02
C ILE A 213 31.97 -8.11 -1.50
N ALA A 214 31.72 -9.11 -0.64
CA ALA A 214 32.76 -9.95 -0.08
C ALA A 214 33.37 -10.93 -1.11
N HIS A 215 32.56 -11.40 -2.06
CA HIS A 215 32.97 -12.28 -3.15
C HIS A 215 32.52 -11.71 -4.49
N PRO A 216 33.24 -10.71 -5.02
CA PRO A 216 32.96 -10.17 -6.34
C PRO A 216 33.19 -11.27 -7.39
N ASP A 217 32.21 -11.45 -8.26
CA ASP A 217 32.28 -12.41 -9.36
C ASP A 217 33.42 -12.01 -10.32
N PRO A 218 34.48 -12.82 -10.46
CA PRO A 218 35.63 -12.48 -11.30
C PRO A 218 35.28 -12.44 -12.80
N SER A 219 34.11 -12.93 -13.21
CA SER A 219 33.65 -12.81 -14.60
C SER A 219 33.12 -11.41 -14.93
N LYS A 220 32.63 -10.67 -13.92
CA LYS A 220 32.12 -9.29 -14.09
C LYS A 220 33.19 -8.21 -13.91
N SER A 221 34.35 -8.54 -13.35
CA SER A 221 35.47 -7.60 -13.19
C SER A 221 36.35 -7.48 -14.43
N SER A 222 36.05 -8.20 -15.51
CA SER A 222 36.87 -8.24 -16.73
C SER A 222 36.60 -7.12 -17.75
N ASP A 223 35.66 -6.21 -17.48
CA ASP A 223 35.24 -5.16 -18.44
C ASP A 223 35.61 -3.73 -18.00
N ARG A 224 36.63 -3.57 -17.14
CA ARG A 224 37.22 -2.26 -16.81
C ARG A 224 38.71 -2.24 -17.13
N THR A 225 39.02 -2.22 -18.42
CA THR A 225 40.28 -1.68 -18.93
C THR A 225 39.96 -0.54 -19.89
N ASP A 226 39.71 0.66 -19.34
CA ASP A 226 39.85 1.91 -20.08
C ASP A 226 41.18 2.55 -19.67
N PRO A 227 42.22 2.51 -20.52
CA PRO A 227 43.37 3.37 -20.38
C PRO A 227 43.01 4.72 -21.01
N HIS A 228 43.22 5.80 -20.25
CA HIS A 228 43.02 7.21 -20.60
C HIS A 228 41.65 7.81 -20.27
N THR A 229 41.55 8.42 -19.09
CA THR A 229 41.39 9.89 -18.98
C THR A 229 41.56 10.31 -17.52
N GLY A 230 42.55 11.16 -17.27
CA GLY A 230 42.72 11.81 -15.98
C GLY A 230 41.57 12.79 -15.76
N GLY A 231 40.89 12.67 -14.62
CA GLY A 231 39.89 13.63 -14.22
C GLY A 231 38.88 13.07 -13.23
N ARG A 232 38.99 13.55 -11.98
CA ARG A 232 37.90 13.68 -11.00
C ARG A 232 37.63 12.49 -10.06
N ALA A 233 38.63 12.20 -9.23
CA ALA A 233 38.43 11.57 -7.93
C ALA A 233 37.93 12.63 -6.92
N ALA A 234 36.60 12.79 -6.81
CA ALA A 234 35.99 13.67 -5.82
C ALA A 234 34.61 13.21 -5.31
N ALA A 235 34.16 11.99 -5.65
CA ALA A 235 32.84 11.50 -5.24
C ALA A 235 32.88 10.16 -4.47
N GLU A 236 34.07 9.58 -4.25
CA GLU A 236 34.23 8.26 -3.60
C GLU A 236 34.74 8.37 -2.16
N ASN A 237 35.02 9.59 -1.66
CA ASN A 237 35.54 9.79 -0.30
C ASN A 237 34.45 10.11 0.74
N ASP A 238 33.26 10.58 0.34
CA ASP A 238 32.23 11.00 1.31
C ASP A 238 31.55 9.80 1.98
N ASP A 239 31.30 8.71 1.23
CA ASP A 239 30.63 7.51 1.74
C ASP A 239 31.54 6.68 2.67
N ASP A 240 32.85 6.65 2.39
CA ASP A 240 33.86 5.99 3.22
C ASP A 240 34.13 6.76 4.53
N GLU A 241 34.00 8.10 4.51
CA GLU A 241 34.13 8.92 5.71
C GLU A 241 32.92 8.78 6.65
N GLU A 242 31.71 8.61 6.09
CA GLU A 242 30.47 8.40 6.85
C GLU A 242 30.46 7.01 7.54
N LEU A 243 30.96 5.98 6.85
CA LEU A 243 31.18 4.63 7.41
C LEU A 243 32.24 4.63 8.53
N ARG A 244 33.31 5.42 8.39
CA ARG A 244 34.34 5.58 9.43
C ARG A 244 33.81 6.31 10.66
N LYS A 245 32.98 7.34 10.48
CA LYS A 245 32.32 8.05 11.59
C LYS A 245 31.35 7.15 12.34
N ALA A 246 30.61 6.29 11.63
CA ALA A 246 29.73 5.30 12.25
C ALA A 246 30.51 4.24 13.06
N GLN A 247 31.67 3.78 12.57
CA GLN A 247 32.53 2.84 13.30
C GLN A 247 33.13 3.46 14.56
N HIS A 248 33.66 4.69 14.50
CA HIS A 248 34.20 5.39 15.68
C HIS A 248 33.12 5.68 16.74
N ALA A 249 31.89 6.04 16.33
CA ALA A 249 30.77 6.24 17.25
C ALA A 249 30.34 4.92 17.95
N THR A 250 30.64 3.76 17.37
CA THR A 250 30.32 2.46 17.95
C THR A 250 31.44 1.97 18.90
N GLU A 251 32.69 2.34 18.64
CA GLU A 251 33.85 2.00 19.48
C GLU A 251 33.94 2.84 20.76
N GLU A 252 33.52 4.11 20.75
CA GLU A 252 33.48 4.95 21.97
C GLU A 252 32.42 4.50 23.00
N VAL A 253 31.39 3.78 22.56
CA VAL A 253 30.35 3.22 23.47
C VAL A 253 30.78 1.87 24.07
N GLY A 254 31.80 1.22 23.50
CA GLY A 254 32.25 -0.13 23.88
C GLY A 254 33.31 -0.21 24.99
N SER A 255 33.84 0.93 25.45
CA SER A 255 35.01 0.95 26.34
C SER A 255 34.72 1.57 27.71
N ALA A 256 33.98 0.86 28.57
CA ALA A 256 34.01 1.09 30.02
C ALA A 256 33.96 -0.25 30.77
N PRO A 257 34.90 -0.56 31.69
CA PRO A 257 34.97 -1.86 32.32
C PRO A 257 33.93 -2.02 33.43
N ALA A 258 33.39 -3.23 33.53
CA ALA A 258 32.53 -3.67 34.62
C ALA A 258 33.32 -3.77 35.94
N GLN A 259 32.80 -3.14 37.01
CA GLN A 259 33.18 -3.45 38.39
C GLN A 259 31.94 -3.80 39.22
N THR A 260 32.06 -4.93 39.91
CA THR A 260 31.05 -5.57 40.75
C THR A 260 31.19 -5.16 42.21
N GLN A 261 30.07 -5.23 42.96
CA GLN A 261 29.88 -5.26 44.43
C GLN A 261 29.65 -3.95 45.20
N GLY A 262 28.60 -3.96 46.02
CA GLY A 262 28.57 -3.21 47.29
C GLY A 262 27.22 -2.66 47.74
N LYS A 263 26.65 -3.24 48.80
CA LYS A 263 25.54 -2.76 49.65
C LYS A 263 25.57 -1.25 49.95
N GLY A 264 24.40 -0.63 50.06
CA GLY A 264 24.21 0.64 50.79
C GLY A 264 22.76 1.15 50.79
N GLU A 265 22.11 1.13 51.95
CA GLU A 265 20.87 1.87 52.23
C GLU A 265 21.09 3.38 52.06
N GLY A 266 20.08 4.09 51.54
CA GLY A 266 20.17 5.54 51.36
C GLY A 266 18.84 6.19 51.02
N LYS A 267 18.13 6.63 52.06
CA LYS A 267 16.90 7.42 52.06
C LYS A 267 17.16 8.80 51.43
N GLY A 268 16.36 9.21 50.43
CA GLY A 268 16.50 10.52 49.78
C GLY A 268 15.18 11.03 49.20
N LYS A 269 14.66 12.09 49.83
CA LYS A 269 13.37 12.76 49.60
C LYS A 269 13.66 14.04 48.81
N GLY A 270 12.88 14.39 47.78
CA GLY A 270 12.92 15.78 47.29
C GLY A 270 12.39 16.10 45.89
N LYS A 271 11.18 16.69 45.88
CA LYS A 271 10.75 17.84 45.07
C LYS A 271 10.69 17.72 43.55
N GLY A 272 9.47 17.53 43.06
CA GLY A 272 9.00 18.20 41.85
C GLY A 272 8.61 19.65 42.12
N LYS A 273 8.87 20.54 41.14
CA LYS A 273 8.01 21.67 40.72
C LYS A 273 8.66 22.40 39.52
N ALA A 274 7.79 23.05 38.74
CA ALA A 274 7.97 23.96 37.60
C ALA A 274 7.71 23.23 36.28
N GLY A 275 6.69 23.53 35.48
CA GLY A 275 5.87 24.73 35.23
C GLY A 275 5.51 24.58 33.73
N GLY A 276 4.27 24.62 33.24
CA GLY A 276 3.15 25.45 33.63
C GLY A 276 3.10 26.64 32.68
N ASP A 277 2.78 26.38 31.40
CA ASP A 277 2.32 27.36 30.41
C ASP A 277 1.35 26.65 29.45
N GLU A 278 0.07 27.01 29.63
CA GLU A 278 -0.95 27.38 28.64
C GLU A 278 -1.00 26.63 27.29
N ASP A 279 -2.11 25.90 27.07
CA ASP A 279 -2.89 25.94 25.83
C ASP A 279 -4.30 25.38 26.13
N ASP A 280 -5.24 26.31 26.37
CA ASP A 280 -6.68 26.04 26.45
C ASP A 280 -7.20 25.65 25.07
N PHE A 281 -7.61 24.40 24.90
CA PHE A 281 -8.31 23.90 23.72
C PHE A 281 -9.71 23.44 24.15
N SER A 282 -10.71 24.31 23.99
CA SER A 282 -12.10 23.98 24.26
C SER A 282 -12.79 23.42 23.01
N TRP A 283 -13.50 22.31 23.20
CA TRP A 283 -14.58 21.85 22.32
C TRP A 283 -15.74 21.48 23.21
N ASP A 284 -16.84 22.22 23.07
CA ASP A 284 -18.21 21.75 23.32
C ASP A 284 -19.15 22.51 22.38
#